data_AF-A0A966LN68-F1
#
_entry.id   AF-A0A966LN68-F1
#
_cell.length_a   1.000
_cell.length_b   1.000
_cell.length_c   1.000
_cell.angle_alpha   90.00
_cell.angle_beta   90.00
_cell.angle_gamma   90.00
#
_symmetry.space_group_name_H-M   'P 1'
#
loop_
_entity.id
_entity.type
_entity.pdbx_description
1 polymer ?
#
loop_
_entity_poly.entity_id
_entity_poly.type
_entity_poly.pdbx_seq_one_letter_code
_entity_poly.pdbx_strand_id
1 'polypeptide(L)'
;MERIDFPAWEYRSQQLTPEEVQQPTRVLHELFDYAHLPELRAVLWEWLKCTVTGGFVETMDLQQRNSILFLYEHMQKLIEAAHLIHLQQQAIEEQRQELKRHVF
;
A
#
# COMPACT_ATOMS: atom_id res chain seq x y z
N MET A 1 19.32 12.45 3.70
CA MET A 1 18.18 12.69 2.80
C MET A 1 17.51 13.94 3.33
N GLU A 2 17.48 15.04 2.56
CA GLU A 2 16.84 16.29 2.98
C GLU A 2 15.34 16.05 3.21
N ARG A 3 14.77 16.67 4.25
CA ARG A 3 13.32 16.66 4.46
C ARG A 3 12.69 17.54 3.39
N ILE A 4 12.13 16.92 2.37
CA ILE A 4 11.31 17.60 1.38
C ILE A 4 9.90 17.70 1.98
N ASP A 5 9.44 18.94 2.21
CA ASP A 5 8.06 19.19 2.60
C ASP A 5 7.17 19.08 1.36
N PHE A 6 6.23 18.13 1.38
CA PHE A 6 5.25 17.96 0.32
C PHE A 6 4.00 18.80 0.58
N PRO A 7 3.34 19.31 -0.46
CA PRO A 7 2.05 19.98 -0.31
C PRO A 7 0.97 19.09 0.30
N ALA A 8 -0.01 19.70 1.00
CA ALA A 8 -1.07 18.97 1.69
C ALA A 8 -1.93 18.06 0.79
N TRP A 9 -2.03 18.35 -0.50
CA TRP A 9 -2.79 17.53 -1.45
C TRP A 9 -2.09 16.21 -1.82
N GLU A 10 -0.76 16.12 -1.67
CA GLU A 10 0.01 14.88 -1.93
C GLU A 10 -0.29 13.80 -0.89
N TYR A 11 -0.75 14.18 0.31
CA TYR A 11 -1.11 13.24 1.37
C TYR A 11 -2.54 12.69 1.23
N ARG A 12 -3.29 13.14 0.22
CA ARG A 12 -4.64 12.62 -0.06
C ARG A 12 -4.53 11.33 -0.84
N SER A 13 -5.37 10.36 -0.49
CA SER A 13 -5.52 9.12 -1.26
C SER A 13 -5.90 9.44 -2.71
N GLN A 14 -5.16 8.88 -3.66
CA GLN A 14 -5.40 9.00 -5.10
C GLN A 14 -5.95 7.71 -5.68
N GLN A 15 -5.58 6.56 -5.10
CA GLN A 15 -5.91 5.23 -5.61
C GLN A 15 -7.06 4.55 -4.84
N LEU A 16 -7.32 4.98 -3.60
CA LEU A 16 -8.41 4.43 -2.80
C LEU A 16 -9.77 5.00 -3.20
N THR A 17 -10.76 4.11 -3.30
CA THR A 17 -12.19 4.45 -3.37
C THR A 17 -12.68 5.06 -2.06
N PRO A 18 -13.80 5.81 -2.07
CA PRO A 18 -14.38 6.36 -0.84
C PRO A 18 -14.64 5.30 0.24
N GLU A 19 -15.03 4.09 -0.15
CA GLU A 19 -15.24 2.96 0.74
C GLU A 19 -13.93 2.46 1.36
N GLU A 20 -12.87 2.34 0.57
CA GLU A 20 -11.53 1.97 1.05
C GLU A 20 -10.92 3.06 1.95
N VAL A 21 -11.20 4.35 1.70
CA VAL A 21 -10.77 5.44 2.60
C VAL A 21 -11.46 5.34 3.96
N GLN A 22 -12.75 4.98 3.99
CA GLN A 22 -13.48 4.78 5.24
C GLN A 22 -13.03 3.52 5.99
N GLN A 23 -12.64 2.47 5.26
CA GLN A 23 -12.21 1.19 5.84
C GLN A 23 -10.90 0.72 5.18
N PRO A 24 -9.75 1.33 5.52
CA PRO A 24 -8.47 1.04 4.86
C PRO A 24 -7.97 -0.39 5.12
N THR A 25 -8.42 -1.03 6.20
CA THR A 25 -8.14 -2.45 6.47
C THR A 25 -8.73 -3.38 5.41
N ARG A 26 -9.77 -2.96 4.68
CA ARG A 26 -10.36 -3.74 3.59
C ARG A 26 -9.36 -3.98 2.45
N VAL A 27 -8.48 -3.02 2.18
CA VAL A 27 -7.45 -3.13 1.14
C VAL A 27 -6.49 -4.30 1.43
N LEU A 28 -6.20 -4.58 2.70
CA LEU A 28 -5.41 -5.75 3.09
C LEU A 28 -6.14 -7.05 2.75
N HIS A 29 -7.45 -7.11 3.01
CA HIS A 29 -8.25 -8.28 2.66
C HIS A 29 -8.30 -8.49 1.14
N GLU A 30 -8.57 -7.43 0.38
CA GLU A 30 -8.63 -7.50 -1.09
C GLU A 30 -7.29 -7.92 -1.71
N LEU A 31 -6.15 -7.50 -1.15
CA LEU A 31 -4.83 -7.96 -1.58
C LEU A 31 -4.64 -9.47 -1.39
N PHE A 32 -5.02 -10.00 -0.21
CA PHE A 32 -4.84 -11.43 0.10
C PHE A 32 -5.92 -12.33 -0.51
N ASP A 33 -7.06 -11.75 -0.91
CA ASP A 33 -8.07 -12.39 -1.76
C ASP A 33 -7.59 -12.46 -3.22
N TYR A 34 -6.82 -11.47 -3.68
CA TYR A 34 -6.19 -11.49 -5.02
C TYR A 34 -5.09 -12.55 -5.14
N ALA A 35 -4.16 -12.58 -4.18
CA ALA A 35 -3.07 -13.55 -4.18
C ALA A 35 -2.56 -13.82 -2.76
N HIS A 36 -2.18 -15.07 -2.49
CA HIS A 36 -1.62 -15.45 -1.20
C HIS A 36 -0.18 -14.95 -1.05
N LEU A 37 0.29 -14.87 0.20
CA LEU A 37 1.63 -14.38 0.53
C LEU A 37 2.79 -15.01 -0.31
N PRO A 38 2.83 -16.34 -0.54
CA PRO A 38 3.88 -16.93 -1.37
C PRO A 38 3.84 -16.46 -2.83
N GLU A 39 2.63 -16.29 -3.38
CA GLU A 39 2.42 -15.85 -4.76
C GLU A 39 2.82 -14.39 -4.93
N LEU A 40 2.41 -13.52 -4.00
CA LEU A 40 2.84 -12.12 -3.98
C LEU A 40 4.37 -12.00 -3.94
N ARG A 41 5.05 -12.81 -3.13
CA ARG A 41 6.53 -12.84 -3.08
C ARG A 41 7.13 -13.30 -4.41
N ALA A 42 6.54 -14.30 -5.05
CA ALA A 42 7.00 -14.76 -6.35
C ALA A 42 6.85 -13.67 -7.42
N VAL A 43 5.70 -13.00 -7.48
CA VAL A 43 5.46 -11.92 -8.45
C VAL A 43 6.39 -10.73 -8.19
N LEU A 44 6.62 -10.33 -6.93
CA LEU A 44 7.61 -9.31 -6.58
C LEU A 44 9.02 -9.68 -7.05
N TRP A 45 9.41 -10.95 -6.90
CA TRP A 45 10.70 -11.44 -7.35
C TRP A 45 10.82 -11.43 -8.88
N GLU A 46 9.79 -11.86 -9.61
CA GLU A 46 9.74 -11.75 -11.07
C GLU A 46 9.84 -10.30 -11.53
N TRP A 47 9.12 -9.39 -10.87
CA TRP A 47 9.19 -7.97 -11.17
C TRP A 47 10.59 -7.39 -10.99
N LEU A 48 11.26 -7.72 -9.88
CA LEU A 48 12.64 -7.30 -9.64
C LEU A 48 13.58 -7.83 -10.72
N LYS A 49 13.55 -9.15 -10.99
CA LYS A 49 14.41 -9.77 -12.01
C LYS A 49 14.21 -9.10 -13.36
N CYS A 50 12.96 -8.95 -13.77
CA CYS A 50 12.60 -8.33 -15.02
C CYS A 50 13.15 -6.90 -15.16
N THR A 51 13.01 -6.09 -14.11
CA THR A 51 13.51 -4.70 -14.08
C THR A 51 15.03 -4.65 -14.22
N VAL A 52 15.74 -5.56 -13.55
CA VAL A 52 17.21 -5.59 -13.56
C VAL A 52 17.77 -6.13 -14.88
N THR A 53 17.13 -7.12 -15.49
CA THR A 53 17.60 -7.75 -16.73
C THR A 53 17.06 -7.12 -18.00
N GLY A 54 16.09 -6.19 -17.90
CA GLY A 54 15.39 -5.62 -19.05
C GLY A 54 14.44 -6.61 -19.76
N GLY A 55 14.08 -7.72 -19.11
CA GLY A 55 13.38 -8.86 -19.73
C GLY A 55 11.87 -8.67 -19.98
N PHE A 56 11.29 -7.50 -19.68
CA PHE A 56 9.83 -7.32 -19.64
C PHE A 56 9.14 -7.70 -20.96
N VAL A 57 9.74 -7.31 -22.09
CA VAL A 57 9.15 -7.52 -23.42
C VAL A 57 9.55 -8.86 -24.03
N GLU A 58 10.74 -9.37 -23.73
CA GLU A 58 11.33 -10.53 -24.43
C GLU A 58 11.13 -11.85 -23.68
N THR A 59 11.16 -11.83 -22.35
CA THR A 59 11.21 -13.07 -21.54
C THR A 59 9.92 -13.35 -20.77
N MET A 60 9.06 -12.34 -20.59
CA MET A 60 7.82 -12.50 -19.84
C MET A 60 6.65 -12.82 -20.76
N ASP A 61 5.79 -13.76 -20.36
CA ASP A 61 4.51 -13.98 -21.03
C ASP A 61 3.46 -12.92 -20.62
N LEU A 62 2.30 -12.94 -21.30
CA LEU A 62 1.21 -12.00 -21.06
C LEU A 62 0.67 -12.09 -19.62
N GLN A 63 0.58 -13.29 -19.07
CA GLN A 63 0.05 -13.51 -17.72
C GLN A 63 0.99 -12.89 -16.68
N GLN A 64 2.29 -13.13 -16.79
CA GLN A 64 3.28 -12.59 -15.88
C GLN A 64 3.32 -11.06 -15.93
N ARG A 65 3.21 -10.45 -17.12
CA ARG A 65 3.13 -8.99 -17.26
C ARG A 65 1.89 -8.43 -16.59
N ASN A 66 0.75 -9.07 -16.78
CA ASN A 66 -0.51 -8.68 -16.13
C ASN A 66 -0.41 -8.81 -14.61
N SER A 67 0.19 -9.90 -14.09
CA SER A 67 0.40 -10.08 -12.65
C SER A 67 1.25 -8.98 -12.04
N ILE A 68 2.31 -8.52 -12.73
CA ILE A 68 3.10 -7.36 -12.26
C ILE A 68 2.24 -6.10 -12.21
N LEU A 69 1.45 -5.83 -13.25
CA LEU A 69 0.62 -4.64 -13.34
C LEU A 69 -0.44 -4.62 -12.21
N PHE A 70 -1.18 -5.70 -12.03
CA PHE A 70 -2.17 -5.81 -10.95
C PHE A 70 -1.52 -5.71 -9.58
N LEU A 71 -0.36 -6.36 -9.38
CA LEU A 71 0.36 -6.23 -8.13
C LEU A 71 0.78 -4.78 -7.87
N TYR A 72 1.21 -4.03 -8.89
CA TYR A 72 1.54 -2.62 -8.75
C TYR A 72 0.34 -1.78 -8.29
N GLU A 73 -0.84 -2.00 -8.87
CA GLU A 73 -2.08 -1.32 -8.47
C GLU A 73 -2.43 -1.63 -7.00
N HIS A 74 -2.38 -2.91 -6.61
CA HIS A 74 -2.62 -3.31 -5.23
C HIS A 74 -1.60 -2.73 -4.25
N MET A 75 -0.32 -2.63 -4.65
CA MET A 75 0.73 -2.03 -3.83
C MET A 75 0.51 -0.54 -3.60
N GLN A 76 0.07 0.21 -4.62
CA GLN A 76 -0.26 1.63 -4.43
C GLN A 76 -1.40 1.81 -3.42
N LYS A 77 -2.49 1.05 -3.57
CA LYS A 77 -3.59 1.06 -2.61
C LYS A 77 -3.14 0.69 -1.21
N LEU A 78 -2.29 -0.35 -1.08
CA LEU A 78 -1.77 -0.78 0.21
C LEU A 78 -0.95 0.31 0.91
N ILE A 79 -0.12 1.06 0.16
CA ILE A 79 0.68 2.17 0.70
C ILE A 79 -0.24 3.27 1.24
N GLU A 80 -1.26 3.67 0.47
CA GLU A 80 -2.22 4.68 0.91
C GLU A 80 -3.03 4.22 2.12
N ALA A 81 -3.50 2.97 2.12
CA ALA A 81 -4.25 2.38 3.23
C ALA A 81 -3.40 2.29 4.49
N ALA A 82 -2.14 1.88 4.38
CA ALA A 82 -1.20 1.83 5.49
C ALA A 82 -0.95 3.22 6.08
N HIS A 83 -0.85 4.25 5.23
CA HIS A 83 -0.73 5.65 5.69
C HIS A 83 -1.98 6.10 6.48
N LEU A 84 -3.19 5.81 5.99
CA LEU A 84 -4.42 6.12 6.71
C LEU A 84 -4.51 5.40 8.06
N ILE A 85 -4.18 4.11 8.10
CA ILE A 85 -4.15 3.32 9.34
C ILE A 85 -3.13 3.91 10.32
N HIS A 86 -1.96 4.32 9.85
CA HIS A 86 -0.94 4.97 10.67
C HIS A 86 -1.46 6.26 11.33
N LEU A 87 -2.10 7.14 10.55
CA LEU A 87 -2.70 8.38 11.06
C LEU A 87 -3.81 8.10 12.08
N GLN A 88 -4.67 7.11 11.82
CA GLN A 88 -5.73 6.70 12.76
C GLN A 88 -5.14 6.21 14.09
N GLN A 89 -4.07 5.41 14.04
CA GLN A 89 -3.40 4.92 15.25
C GLN A 89 -2.77 6.05 16.06
N GLN A 90 -2.16 7.03 15.40
CA GLN A 90 -1.60 8.22 16.07
C GLN A 90 -2.69 9.01 16.80
N ALA A 91 -3.80 9.29 16.13
CA ALA A 91 -4.93 10.02 16.74
C ALA A 91 -5.52 9.28 17.95
N ILE A 92 -5.65 7.95 17.87
CA ILE A 92 -6.13 7.11 18.99
C ILE A 92 -5.16 7.17 20.18
N GLU A 93 -3.85 7.13 19.92
CA GLU A 93 -2.84 7.19 20.98
C GLU A 93 -2.80 8.57 21.65
N GLU A 94 -2.91 9.65 20.88
CA GLU A 94 -3.01 11.02 21.40
C GLU A 94 -4.23 11.18 22.32
N GLN A 95 -5.40 10.72 21.89
CA GLN A 95 -6.62 10.74 22.70
C GLN A 95 -6.44 9.94 24.01
N ARG A 96 -5.84 8.75 23.93
CA ARG A 96 -5.56 7.94 25.13
C ARG A 96 -4.64 8.65 26.11
N GLN A 97 -3.66 9.39 25.62
CA GLN A 97 -2.74 10.17 26.46
C GLN A 97 -3.42 11.39 27.09
N GLU A 98 -4.34 12.05 26.38
CA GLU A 98 -5.15 13.14 26.92
C GLU A 98 -6.11 12.65 28.01
N LEU A 99 -6.82 11.55 27.79
CA LEU A 99 -7.69 10.97 28.82
C LEU A 99 -6.91 10.62 30.09
N LYS A 100 -5.72 10.03 29.96
CA LYS A 100 -4.85 9.75 31.11
C LYS A 100 -4.45 11.04 31.85
N ARG A 101 -4.18 12.13 31.14
CA ARG A 101 -3.82 13.43 31.73
C ARG A 101 -4.96 14.12 32.48
N HIS A 102 -6.21 13.81 32.16
CA HIS A 102 -7.40 14.38 32.84
C HIS A 102 -7.91 13.53 34.03
N VAL A 103 -7.43 12.29 34.18
CA VAL A 103 -7.84 11.36 35.25
C VAL A 103 -6.90 11.43 36.47
N PHE A 104 -5.74 12.08 36.35
CA PHE A 104 -4.79 12.35 37.44
C PHE A 104 -4.63 13.86 37.64
#